data_AF-A0A2N2FUS9-F1
#
_entry.id   AF-A0A2N2FUS9-F1
#
_cell.length_a   1.000
_cell.length_b   1.000
_cell.length_c   1.000
_cell.angle_alpha   90.00
_cell.angle_beta   90.00
_cell.angle_gamma   90.00
#
_symmetry.space_group_name_H-M   'P 1'
#
loop_
_entity.id
_entity.type
_entity.pdbx_description
1 polymer ?
#
loop_
_entity_poly.entity_id
_entity_poly.type
_entity_poly.pdbx_seq_one_letter_code
_entity_poly.pdbx_strand_id
1 'polypeptide(L)' 'MRLERRGLKGRIISLEIERALDAFLLDLIQTGGGTAQIDFAEPDTIIAIETFGERGGIGLLTRPLRERYPFVHVP' A
#
# COMPACT_ATOMS: atom_id res chain seq x y z
N MET A 1 2.33 -3.62 0.70
CA MET A 1 1.48 -2.41 0.77
C MET A 1 0.89 -2.27 2.18
N ARG A 2 0.25 -1.15 2.55
CA ARG A 2 -0.40 -0.99 3.87
C ARG A 2 -1.87 -0.58 3.73
N LEU A 3 -2.78 -1.34 4.35
CA LEU A 3 -4.22 -1.06 4.36
C LEU A 3 -4.72 -0.68 5.75
N GLU A 4 -5.10 0.59 5.92
CA GLU A 4 -5.74 1.10 7.13
C GLU A 4 -7.27 1.11 6.98
N ARG A 5 -7.96 0.38 7.87
CA ARG A 5 -9.42 0.27 7.84
C ARG A 5 -10.06 1.19 8.87
N ARG A 6 -10.57 2.34 8.42
CA ARG A 6 -11.41 3.21 9.25
C ARG A 6 -12.90 3.11 8.89
N GLY A 7 -13.25 2.34 7.85
CA GLY A 7 -14.60 1.90 7.48
C GLY A 7 -14.69 0.38 7.25
N LEU A 8 -15.90 -0.14 6.99
CA LEU A 8 -16.16 -1.55 6.60
C LEU A 8 -15.61 -2.63 7.56
N LYS A 9 -15.57 -2.35 8.87
CA LYS A 9 -15.10 -3.29 9.89
C LYS A 9 -15.86 -4.63 9.79
N GLY A 10 -15.12 -5.74 9.73
CA GLY A 10 -15.66 -7.10 9.64
C GLY A 10 -15.97 -7.62 8.23
N ARG A 11 -15.90 -6.78 7.19
CA ARG A 11 -16.13 -7.19 5.78
C ARG A 11 -14.84 -7.34 4.97
N ILE A 12 -13.76 -6.69 5.40
CA ILE A 12 -12.45 -6.68 4.75
C ILE A 12 -11.46 -7.38 5.68
N ILE A 13 -10.93 -8.53 5.28
CA ILE A 13 -9.82 -9.20 5.98
C ILE A 13 -8.53 -8.57 5.48
N SER A 14 -7.89 -7.74 6.30
CA SER A 14 -6.79 -6.86 5.86
C SER A 14 -5.62 -7.65 5.28
N LEU A 15 -5.20 -8.74 5.92
CA LEU A 15 -4.04 -9.51 5.46
C LEU A 15 -4.29 -10.22 4.12
N GLU A 16 -5.45 -10.84 3.93
CA GLU A 16 -5.78 -11.52 2.66
C GLU A 16 -5.86 -10.53 1.51
N ILE A 17 -6.46 -9.36 1.76
CA ILE A 17 -6.58 -8.29 0.77
C ILE A 17 -5.22 -7.66 0.48
N GLU A 18 -4.37 -7.45 1.50
CA GLU A 18 -3.00 -6.99 1.31
C GLU A 18 -2.21 -7.94 0.41
N ARG A 19 -2.27 -9.25 0.67
CA ARG A 19 -1.58 -10.26 -0.16
C ARG A 19 -2.12 -10.34 -1.59
N ALA A 20 -3.44 -10.27 -1.76
CA ALA A 20 -4.06 -10.31 -3.09
C ALA A 20 -3.68 -9.07 -3.92
N LEU A 21 -3.67 -7.89 -3.29
CA LEU A 21 -3.26 -6.65 -3.95
C LEU A 21 -1.75 -6.63 -4.23
N ASP A 22 -0.92 -7.11 -3.31
CA ASP A 22 0.53 -7.23 -3.52
C ASP A 22 0.81 -8.12 -4.75
N ALA A 23 0.15 -9.26 -4.88
CA ALA A 23 0.29 -10.16 -6.02
C ALA A 23 -0.19 -9.50 -7.33
N PHE A 24 -1.35 -8.84 -7.31
CA PHE A 24 -1.89 -8.12 -8.46
C PHE A 24 -0.95 -7.00 -8.94
N LEU A 25 -0.35 -6.24 -8.02
CA LEU A 25 0.57 -5.15 -8.36
C LEU A 25 1.86 -5.68 -8.98
N LEU A 26 2.42 -6.77 -8.45
CA LEU A 26 3.61 -7.40 -9.03
C LEU A 26 3.35 -7.87 -10.46
N ASP A 27 2.23 -8.54 -10.71
CA ASP A 27 1.84 -9.00 -12.06
C ASP A 27 1.64 -7.81 -13.02
N LEU A 28 0.96 -6.75 -12.57
CA LEU A 28 0.74 -5.54 -13.37
C LEU A 28 2.07 -4.85 -13.74
N ILE A 29 3.02 -4.79 -12.80
CA ILE A 29 4.34 -4.19 -13.05
C ILE A 29 5.15 -5.04 -14.03
N GLN A 30 5.15 -6.37 -13.84
CA GLN A 30 5.86 -7.31 -14.71
C GLN A 30 5.31 -7.30 -16.14
N THR A 31 3.99 -7.34 -16.29
CA THR A 31 3.33 -7.27 -17.61
C THR A 31 3.55 -5.93 -18.31
N GLY A 32 3.74 -4.85 -17.54
CA GLY A 32 4.18 -3.54 -18.03
C GLY A 32 5.67 -3.44 -18.40
N GLY A 33 6.44 -4.53 -18.27
CA GLY A 33 7.88 -4.56 -18.56
C GLY A 33 8.77 -4.00 -17.44
N GLY A 34 8.19 -3.69 -16.28
CA GLY A 34 8.91 -3.25 -15.09
C GLY A 34 9.31 -4.43 -14.20
N THR A 35 10.09 -4.12 -13.16
CA THR A 35 10.41 -5.06 -12.09
C THR A 35 10.09 -4.42 -10.74
N ALA A 36 9.57 -5.21 -9.83
CA ALA A 36 9.29 -4.80 -8.46
C ALA A 36 9.47 -5.99 -7.51
N GLN A 37 9.74 -5.68 -6.26
CA GLN A 37 9.82 -6.64 -5.17
C GLN A 37 9.09 -6.09 -3.95
N ILE A 38 8.63 -6.98 -3.09
CA ILE A 38 8.02 -6.60 -1.82
C ILE A 38 9.14 -6.55 -0.77
N ASP A 39 9.34 -5.38 -0.18
CA ASP A 39 10.28 -5.16 0.91
C ASP A 39 9.55 -4.46 2.07
N PHE A 40 9.52 -5.12 3.23
CA PHE A 40 8.89 -4.59 4.44
C PHE A 40 9.87 -3.85 5.37
N ALA A 41 11.18 -3.99 5.15
CA ALA A 41 12.20 -3.35 5.96
C ALA A 41 12.52 -1.95 5.40
N GLU A 42 12.87 -1.87 4.11
CA GLU A 42 13.33 -0.63 3.48
C GLU A 42 12.71 -0.39 2.10
N PRO A 43 11.38 -0.19 2.02
CA PRO A 43 10.72 0.02 0.73
C PRO A 43 11.09 1.36 0.08
N ASP A 44 11.29 1.36 -1.23
CA ASP A 44 11.46 2.60 -2.00
C ASP A 44 10.14 3.38 -2.15
N THR A 45 9.03 2.66 -2.16
CA THR A 45 7.69 3.22 -2.26
C THR A 45 6.71 2.43 -1.41
N ILE A 46 5.89 3.13 -0.63
CA ILE A 46 4.78 2.55 0.12
C ILE A 46 3.48 2.98 -0.56
N ILE A 47 2.65 2.00 -0.92
CA ILE A 47 1.26 2.25 -1.29
C ILE A 47 0.45 2.19 0.00
N ALA A 48 -0.17 3.30 0.37
CA ALA A 48 -1.02 3.42 1.54
C ALA A 48 -2.48 3.47 1.08
N ILE A 49 -3.30 2.56 1.57
CA ILE A 49 -4.73 2.50 1.24
C ILE A 49 -5.49 2.74 2.53
N GLU A 50 -6.44 3.67 2.52
CA GLU A 50 -7.29 3.94 3.67
C GLU A 50 -8.76 3.84 3.26
N THR A 51 -9.58 3.15 4.06
CA THR A 51 -11.04 3.15 3.89
C THR A 51 -11.71 4.01 4.95
N PHE A 52 -12.73 4.77 4.57
CA PHE A 52 -13.55 5.60 5.46
C PHE A 52 -15.03 5.52 5.04
N GLY A 53 -15.88 5.00 5.93
CA GLY A 53 -17.26 4.65 5.58
C GLY A 53 -17.30 3.64 4.43
N GLU A 54 -17.90 4.01 3.30
CA GLU A 54 -17.95 3.22 2.06
C GLU A 54 -16.95 3.71 1.00
N ARG A 55 -16.08 4.65 1.35
CA ARG A 55 -15.09 5.24 0.45
C ARG A 55 -13.69 4.76 0.82
N GLY A 56 -12.75 4.98 -0.08
CA GLY A 56 -11.34 4.80 0.20
C GLY A 56 -10.47 5.75 -0.61
N GLY A 57 -9.24 5.92 -0.14
CA GLY A 57 -8.19 6.67 -0.81
C GLY A 57 -6.94 5.81 -0.96
N ILE A 58 -6.14 6.16 -1.96
CA ILE A 58 -4.82 5.56 -2.20
C ILE A 58 -3.80 6.69 -2.21
N GLY A 59 -2.73 6.52 -1.45
CA GLY A 59 -1.57 7.41 -1.42
C GLY A 59 -0.30 6.65 -1.78
N LEU A 60 0.63 7.35 -2.43
CA LEU A 60 1.94 6.82 -2.79
C LEU A 60 3.01 7.59 -2.02
N LEU A 61 3.68 6.92 -1.08
CA LEU A 61 4.70 7.51 -0.23
C LEU A 61 6.07 7.02 -0.68
N THR A 62 6.79 7.85 -1.43
CA THR A 62 8.14 7.53 -1.90
C THR A 62 9.17 7.74 -0.80
N ARG A 63 10.32 7.05 -0.89
CA ARG A 63 11.46 7.26 0.03
C ARG A 63 11.87 8.75 0.11
N PRO A 64 12.03 9.50 -1.00
CA PRO A 64 12.34 10.94 -0.93
C PRO A 64 11.28 11.79 -0.19
N LEU A 65 9.98 11.43 -0.32
CA LEU A 65 8.91 12.14 0.40
C LEU A 65 9.03 11.93 1.90
N ARG A 66 9.30 10.69 2.32
CA ARG A 66 9.46 10.30 3.73
C ARG A 66 10.74 10.86 4.34
N GLU A 67 11.82 10.94 3.58
CA GLU A 67 13.07 11.57 4.00
C GLU A 67 12.93 13.08 4.16
N ARG A 68 12.20 13.73 3.25
CA ARG A 68 11.94 15.18 3.32
C ARG A 68 11.00 15.55 4.46
N TYR A 69 10.02 14.71 4.75
CA TYR A 69 8.99 14.95 5.75
C TYR A 69 8.94 13.79 6.76
N PRO A 70 9.68 13.85 7.87
CA PRO A 70 9.79 12.74 8.84
C PRO A 70 8.47 12.30 9.48
N PHE A 71 7.43 13.15 9.43
CA PHE A 71 6.08 12.81 9.91
C PHE A 71 5.26 11.99 8.89
N VAL A 72 5.75 11.82 7.66
CA VAL A 72 5.10 11.00 6.64
C VAL A 72 5.53 9.55 6.84
N HIS A 73 4.71 8.82 7.60
CA HIS A 73 4.84 7.38 7.78
C HIS A 73 3.46 6.73 7.73
N VAL A 74 3.43 5.44 7.44
CA VAL A 74 2.24 4.62 7.70
C VAL A 74 2.35 4.04 9.10
N PRO A 75 1.25 3.97 9.87
CA PRO A 75 1.22 3.36 11.20
C PRO A 75 1.28 1.82 11.15
#